data_AF-A0A661B4Y4-F1
#
_entry.id   AF-A0A661B4Y4-F1
#
_cell.length_a   1.000
_cell.length_b   1.000
_cell.length_c   1.000
_cell.angle_alpha   90.00
_cell.angle_beta   90.00
_cell.angle_gamma   90.00
#
_symmetry.space_group_name_H-M   'P 1'
#
loop_
_entity.id
_entity.type
_entity.pdbx_description
1 polymer ?
#
loop_
_entity_poly.entity_id
_entity_poly.type
_entity_poly.pdbx_seq_one_letter_code
_entity_poly.pdbx_strand_id
1 'polypeptide(L)'
;MTIAPRNRTITLSEEDIQRYRCDLIELNKKTSLDGIINSVINQDIVEALDFLPSGFVDLLFIDPPYNLNKDFKANSFKQLPIWDYAEWMD
;
A
#
# COMPACT_ATOMS: atom_id res chain seq x y z
N MET A 1 22.16 -15.39 -4.89
CA MET A 1 21.72 -14.81 -3.60
C MET A 1 20.98 -15.86 -2.81
N THR A 2 21.46 -16.22 -1.63
CA THR A 2 20.76 -17.11 -0.70
C THR A 2 19.67 -16.32 0.02
N ILE A 3 18.45 -16.88 0.08
CA ILE A 3 17.33 -16.29 0.81
C ILE A 3 17.71 -16.24 2.30
N ALA A 4 17.53 -15.09 2.96
CA ALA A 4 17.82 -14.99 4.38
C ALA A 4 17.00 -16.02 5.18
N PRO A 5 17.57 -16.69 6.20
CA PRO A 5 16.94 -17.84 6.87
C PRO A 5 15.65 -17.50 7.63
N ARG A 6 15.40 -16.21 7.91
CA ARG A 6 14.17 -15.71 8.51
C ARG A 6 13.19 -15.13 7.50
N ASN A 7 13.54 -15.08 6.22
CA ASN A 7 12.66 -14.54 5.20
C ASN A 7 11.53 -15.54 4.91
N ARG A 8 10.33 -15.22 5.40
CA ARG A 8 9.09 -15.96 5.14
C ARG A 8 8.30 -15.26 4.03
N THR A 9 8.92 -15.08 2.86
CA THR A 9 8.18 -14.55 1.70
C THR A 9 7.09 -15.56 1.33
N ILE A 10 5.84 -15.13 1.40
CA ILE A 10 4.70 -15.90 0.91
C ILE A 10 4.63 -15.67 -0.60
N THR A 11 4.58 -16.75 -1.37
CA THR A 11 4.27 -16.71 -2.80
C THR A 11 2.80 -17.09 -2.95
N LEU A 12 1.99 -16.22 -3.53
CA LEU A 12 0.59 -16.52 -3.82
C LEU A 12 0.49 -17.43 -5.04
N SER A 13 -0.39 -18.45 -4.98
CA SER A 13 -0.77 -19.21 -6.18
C SER A 13 -1.73 -18.39 -7.04
N GLU A 14 -1.98 -18.84 -8.28
CA GLU A 14 -2.98 -18.19 -9.14
C GLU A 14 -4.39 -18.25 -8.50
N GLU A 15 -4.71 -19.35 -7.84
CA GLU A 15 -5.97 -19.52 -7.11
C GLU A 15 -6.06 -18.57 -5.91
N ASP A 16 -4.96 -18.37 -5.17
CA ASP A 16 -4.90 -17.39 -4.09
C ASP A 16 -5.14 -15.97 -4.63
N ILE A 17 -4.46 -15.60 -5.73
CA ILE A 17 -4.61 -14.28 -6.35
C ILE A 17 -6.07 -14.06 -6.77
N GLN A 18 -6.69 -15.01 -7.46
CA GLN A 18 -8.09 -14.90 -7.88
C GLN A 18 -9.03 -14.78 -6.69
N ARG A 19 -8.78 -15.55 -5.62
CA ARG A 19 -9.58 -15.50 -4.40
C ARG A 19 -9.50 -14.14 -3.72
N TYR A 20 -8.30 -13.64 -3.45
CA TYR A 20 -8.11 -12.38 -2.71
C TYR A 20 -8.45 -11.14 -3.54
N ARG A 21 -8.31 -11.21 -4.87
CA ARG A 21 -8.67 -10.09 -5.75
C ARG A 21 -10.14 -9.69 -5.63
N CYS A 22 -11.02 -10.62 -5.30
CA CYS A 22 -12.44 -10.36 -5.10
C CYS A 22 -12.74 -9.49 -3.85
N ASP A 23 -11.82 -9.45 -2.89
CA ASP A 23 -11.98 -8.68 -1.64
C ASP A 23 -11.44 -7.24 -1.79
N LEU A 24 -10.73 -6.94 -2.88
CA LEU A 24 -10.14 -5.64 -3.14
C LEU A 24 -11.15 -4.72 -3.82
N ILE A 25 -11.20 -3.46 -3.36
CA ILE A 25 -11.99 -2.40 -3.98
C ILE A 25 -11.11 -1.26 -4.48
N GLU A 26 -11.61 -0.55 -5.49
CA GLU A 26 -11.02 0.67 -6.04
C GLU A 26 -12.06 1.78 -5.95
N LEU A 27 -11.63 2.98 -5.57
CA LEU A 27 -12.52 4.11 -5.38
C LEU A 27 -12.55 4.98 -6.64
N ASN A 28 -13.76 5.26 -7.14
CA ASN A 28 -13.99 6.08 -8.33
C ASN A 28 -15.02 7.20 -8.10
N LYS A 29 -15.49 7.35 -6.86
CA LYS A 29 -16.46 8.36 -6.42
C LYS A 29 -16.34 8.56 -4.92
N LYS A 30 -16.80 9.71 -4.42
CA LYS A 30 -16.87 10.01 -2.99
C LYS A 30 -17.65 8.92 -2.25
N THR A 31 -17.12 8.45 -1.12
CA THR A 31 -17.67 7.36 -0.32
C THR A 31 -18.17 7.84 1.04
N SER A 32 -19.03 7.04 1.67
CA SER A 32 -19.39 7.17 3.07
C SER A 32 -18.62 6.15 3.90
N LEU A 33 -18.52 6.39 5.22
CA LEU A 33 -17.86 5.46 6.16
C LEU A 33 -18.46 4.05 6.07
N ASP A 34 -19.78 3.94 6.09
CA ASP A 34 -20.47 2.64 5.99
C ASP A 34 -20.17 1.90 4.68
N GLY A 35 -19.83 2.64 3.62
CA GLY A 35 -19.49 2.08 2.32
C GLY A 35 -18.06 1.55 2.20
N ILE A 36 -17.18 1.84 3.17
CA ILE A 36 -15.75 1.45 3.14
C ILE A 36 -15.29 0.70 4.40
N ILE A 37 -16.14 0.59 5.41
CA ILE A 37 -15.80 -0.14 6.64
C ILE A 37 -15.49 -1.61 6.32
N ASN A 38 -14.48 -2.18 6.99
CA ASN A 38 -14.01 -3.56 6.80
C ASN A 38 -13.63 -3.92 5.35
N SER A 39 -13.23 -2.94 4.55
CA SER A 39 -12.84 -3.14 3.14
C SER A 39 -11.33 -2.98 2.95
N VAL A 40 -10.79 -3.64 1.92
CA VAL A 40 -9.39 -3.45 1.50
C VAL A 40 -9.37 -2.64 0.21
N ILE A 41 -8.95 -1.38 0.31
CA ILE A 41 -8.77 -0.52 -0.86
C ILE A 41 -7.38 -0.77 -1.44
N ASN A 42 -7.30 -1.14 -2.72
CA ASN A 42 -6.03 -1.29 -3.43
C ASN A 42 -5.93 -0.20 -4.50
N GLN A 43 -5.32 0.92 -4.14
CA GLN A 43 -5.18 2.11 -5.00
C GLN A 43 -3.99 2.94 -4.53
N ASP A 44 -3.51 3.86 -5.37
CA ASP A 44 -2.61 4.92 -4.92
C ASP A 44 -3.29 5.73 -3.81
N ILE A 45 -2.59 5.92 -2.68
CA ILE A 45 -3.19 6.56 -1.51
C ILE A 45 -3.50 8.03 -1.76
N VAL A 46 -2.69 8.73 -2.56
CA VAL A 46 -2.90 10.15 -2.87
C VAL A 46 -4.17 10.32 -3.70
N GLU A 47 -4.42 9.41 -4.65
CA GLU A 47 -5.66 9.39 -5.42
C GLU A 47 -6.86 8.93 -4.59
N ALA A 48 -6.68 7.94 -3.73
CA ALA A 48 -7.78 7.40 -2.90
C ALA A 48 -8.32 8.42 -1.89
N LEU A 49 -7.45 9.30 -1.37
CA LEU A 49 -7.83 10.37 -0.44
C LEU A 49 -8.92 11.30 -1.02
N ASP A 50 -8.93 11.50 -2.34
CA ASP A 50 -9.96 12.28 -3.01
C ASP A 50 -11.35 11.62 -2.99
N PHE A 51 -11.46 10.35 -2.61
CA PHE A 51 -12.73 9.65 -2.54
C PHE A 51 -13.18 9.36 -1.11
N LEU A 52 -12.27 9.39 -0.14
CA LEU A 52 -12.57 9.11 1.26
C LEU A 52 -13.39 10.24 1.92
N PRO A 53 -14.25 9.90 2.90
CA PRO A 53 -14.97 10.90 3.67
C PRO A 53 -13.99 11.76 4.48
N SER A 54 -14.36 13.00 4.81
CA SER A 54 -13.51 13.86 5.65
C SER A 54 -13.73 13.57 7.14
N GLY A 55 -12.67 13.65 7.94
CA GLY A 55 -12.76 13.57 9.41
C GLY A 55 -13.27 12.24 9.97
N PHE A 56 -13.18 11.15 9.21
CA PHE A 56 -13.67 9.82 9.62
C PHE A 56 -12.64 8.99 10.40
N VAL A 57 -11.37 9.42 10.44
CA VAL A 57 -10.28 8.69 11.07
C VAL A 57 -9.93 9.33 12.41
N ASP A 58 -10.19 8.62 13.50
CA ASP A 58 -9.75 9.03 14.84
C ASP A 58 -8.28 8.63 15.10
N LEU A 59 -7.84 7.51 14.52
CA LEU A 59 -6.48 6.98 14.64
C LEU A 59 -6.04 6.33 13.33
N LEU A 60 -4.90 6.77 12.80
CA LEU A 60 -4.29 6.24 11.58
C LEU A 60 -2.97 5.52 11.90
N PHE A 61 -2.83 4.29 11.42
CA PHE A 61 -1.55 3.60 11.33
C PHE A 61 -1.05 3.69 9.88
N ILE A 62 0.14 4.24 9.69
CA ILE A 62 0.76 4.40 8.36
C ILE A 62 2.19 3.86 8.38
N ASP A 63 2.54 3.11 7.34
CA ASP A 63 3.89 2.57 7.11
C ASP A 63 4.31 2.90 5.67
N PRO A 64 4.71 4.15 5.40
CA PRO A 64 5.08 4.56 4.04
C PRO A 64 6.38 3.87 3.60
N PRO A 65 6.64 3.74 2.29
CA PRO A 65 7.92 3.26 1.79
C PRO A 65 9.09 4.05 2.40
N TYR A 66 10.01 3.33 3.03
CA TYR A 66 11.23 3.92 3.59
C TYR A 66 12.17 4.38 2.49
N ASN A 67 12.78 5.54 2.68
CA ASN A 67 13.84 6.05 1.80
C ASN A 67 15.16 5.29 1.97
N LEU A 68 15.21 4.06 1.47
CA LEU A 68 16.36 3.17 1.63
C LEU A 68 16.66 2.48 0.30
N ASN A 69 17.95 2.25 0.04
CA ASN A 69 18.34 1.31 -0.99
C ASN A 69 17.84 -0.08 -0.60
N LYS A 70 17.02 -0.70 -1.44
CA LYS A 70 16.45 -2.01 -1.13
C LYS A 70 16.32 -2.86 -2.38
N ASP A 71 16.94 -4.04 -2.31
CA ASP A 71 16.87 -5.06 -3.35
C ASP A 71 15.72 -6.04 -3.04
N PHE A 72 14.70 -6.05 -3.89
CA PHE A 72 13.59 -6.99 -3.86
C PHE A 72 13.69 -7.98 -5.03
N LYS A 73 14.63 -8.92 -4.95
CA LYS A 73 14.90 -9.97 -5.97
C LYS A 73 15.03 -9.45 -7.41
N ALA A 74 13.91 -9.16 -8.07
CA ALA A 74 13.83 -8.66 -9.45
C ALA A 74 13.81 -7.12 -9.56
N ASN A 75 13.41 -6.41 -8.50
CA ASN A 75 13.34 -4.95 -8.48
C ASN A 75 14.34 -4.40 -7.49
N SER A 76 15.10 -3.38 -7.88
CA SER A 76 15.97 -2.64 -6.97
C SER A 76 15.45 -1.22 -6.86
N PHE A 77 15.30 -0.74 -5.62
CA PHE A 77 14.92 0.63 -5.33
C PHE A 77 16.15 1.35 -4.80
N LYS A 78 16.44 2.49 -5.40
CA LYS A 78 17.47 3.40 -4.90
C LYS A 78 16.79 4.43 -4.01
N GLN A 79 17.43 4.74 -2.89
CA GLN A 79 17.00 5.84 -2.05
C GLN A 79 16.97 7.14 -2.87
N LEU A 80 15.92 7.92 -2.66
CA LEU A 80 15.80 9.28 -3.12
C LEU A 80 16.75 10.20 -2.33
N PRO A 81 17.20 11.31 -2.92
CA PRO A 81 17.72 12.43 -2.15
C PRO A 81 16.76 12.80 -1.00
N ILE A 82 17.33 13.21 0.13
CA ILE A 82 16.55 13.48 1.35
C ILE A 82 15.46 14.54 1.15
N TRP A 83 15.73 15.54 0.29
CA TRP A 83 14.80 16.61 -0.03
C TRP A 83 13.60 16.10 -0.82
N ASP A 84 13.84 15.33 -1.87
CA ASP A 84 12.78 14.72 -2.70
C ASP A 84 11.90 13.77 -1.88
N TYR A 85 12.48 13.05 -0.92
CA TYR A 85 11.70 12.19 -0.02
C TYR A 85 10.87 12.97 1.00
N ALA A 86 11.41 14.09 1.51
CA ALA A 86 10.67 14.97 2.39
C ALA A 86 9.48 15.60 1.65
N GLU A 87 9.69 16.06 0.42
CA GLU A 87 8.63 16.60 -0.44
C GLU A 87 7.56 15.55 -0.78
N TRP A 88 7.94 14.28 -0.96
CA TRP A 88 6.98 13.20 -1.16
C TRP A 88 6.15 12.86 0.09
N MET A 89 6.70 13.11 1.28
CA MET A 89 6.03 12.83 2.56
C MET A 89 5.14 13.98 3.04
N ASP A 90 5.40 15.22 2.59
CA ASP A 90 4.62 16.43 2.90
C ASP A 90 3.29 16.45 2.13
#